data_AF-A0A1Q5RH03-F1
#
_entry.id   AF-A0A1Q5RH03-F1
#
_cell.length_a   1.000
_cell.length_b   1.000
_cell.length_c   1.000
_cell.angle_alpha   90.00
_cell.angle_beta   90.00
_cell.angle_gamma   90.00
#
_symmetry.space_group_name_H-M   'P 1'
#
loop_
_entity.id
_entity.type
_entity.pdbx_description
1 polymer ?
#
loop_
_entity_poly.entity_id
_entity_poly.type
_entity_poly.pdbx_seq_one_letter_code
_entity_poly.pdbx_strand_id
1 'polypeptide(L)'
;MRGFPTTSFSPTGELKPTLKATFGDESAKAYERKMWEAEHTAQSDKDPKLDALRMDALQAGTAYAMSPCDDSMKANLIAATSAYARGYMKIYDCPNPAMAMFCSEKKRDQANAAYSTPLDVRVKAALKEAFEQKGVVQEDFPADIRHAVLTFSGPGLWSDPSPICLPRQRATASRK
;
A
#
# COMPACT_ATOMS: atom_id res chain seq x y z
N MET A 1 -35.20 49.16 37.70
CA MET A 1 -34.55 48.02 37.01
C MET A 1 -33.16 48.46 36.57
N ARG A 2 -32.11 47.82 37.08
CA ARG A 2 -30.70 48.09 36.72
C ARG A 2 -30.41 47.32 35.42
N GLY A 3 -30.13 48.03 34.33
CA GLY A 3 -29.66 47.44 33.08
C GLY A 3 -28.14 47.31 33.10
N PHE A 4 -27.62 46.13 32.78
CA PHE A 4 -26.18 45.91 32.63
C PHE A 4 -25.70 46.46 31.27
N PRO A 5 -24.54 47.12 31.18
CA PRO A 5 -23.99 47.56 29.91
C PRO A 5 -23.42 46.35 29.16
N THR A 6 -23.96 46.03 27.98
CA THR A 6 -23.37 45.08 27.05
C THR A 6 -22.28 45.79 26.26
N THR A 7 -21.01 45.62 26.66
CA THR A 7 -19.87 45.91 25.79
C THR A 7 -19.73 44.79 24.77
N SER A 8 -20.14 45.05 23.53
CA SER A 8 -19.81 44.20 22.38
C SER A 8 -18.34 44.42 22.00
N PHE A 9 -17.50 43.46 22.36
CA PHE A 9 -16.19 43.33 21.73
C PHE A 9 -16.39 42.70 20.36
N SER A 10 -16.14 43.46 19.28
CA SER A 10 -16.00 42.93 17.93
C SER A 10 -14.53 42.61 17.67
N PRO A 11 -14.08 41.33 17.64
CA PRO A 11 -12.74 41.00 17.21
C PRO A 11 -12.75 40.78 15.70
N THR A 12 -13.12 41.79 14.91
CA THR A 12 -12.88 41.75 13.46
C THR A 12 -11.55 42.44 13.19
N GLY A 13 -10.46 41.78 13.60
CA GLY A 13 -9.16 42.04 13.00
C GLY A 13 -9.14 41.36 11.63
N GLU A 14 -8.78 42.09 10.58
CA GLU A 14 -8.51 41.47 9.28
C GLU A 14 -7.48 40.34 9.46
N LEU A 15 -7.89 39.11 9.14
CA LEU A 15 -6.98 37.99 9.04
C LEU A 15 -6.02 38.29 7.89
N LYS A 16 -4.80 38.76 8.20
CA LYS A 16 -3.72 38.82 7.21
C LYS A 16 -3.46 37.40 6.73
N PRO A 17 -3.59 37.11 5.42
CA PRO A 17 -3.27 35.79 4.90
C PRO A 17 -1.77 35.57 5.08
N THR A 18 -1.40 34.73 6.05
CA THR A 18 -0.01 34.31 6.30
C THR A 18 0.42 33.16 5.40
N LEU A 19 -0.49 32.64 4.58
CA LEU A 19 -0.20 31.60 3.60
C LEU A 19 -0.25 32.22 2.20
N LYS A 20 0.92 32.31 1.56
CA LYS A 20 1.01 32.36 0.09
C LYS A 20 0.48 31.03 -0.45
N ALA A 21 -0.84 30.89 -0.53
CA ALA A 21 -1.47 29.81 -1.26
C ALA A 21 -1.24 30.07 -2.76
N THR A 22 -0.19 29.49 -3.31
CA THR A 22 -0.02 29.41 -4.76
C THR A 22 -0.93 28.29 -5.25
N PHE A 23 -2.06 28.66 -5.85
CA PHE A 23 -2.91 27.72 -6.58
C PHE A 23 -2.11 27.23 -7.79
N GLY A 24 -1.72 25.95 -7.79
CA GLY A 24 -0.97 25.33 -8.87
C GLY A 24 0.45 24.88 -8.55
N ASP A 25 0.71 24.42 -7.32
CA ASP A 25 1.18 23.05 -7.08
C ASP A 25 2.40 22.57 -7.91
N GLU A 26 3.46 23.37 -8.01
CA GLU A 26 4.74 22.87 -8.58
C GLU A 26 5.23 21.62 -7.86
N SER A 27 4.97 21.51 -6.56
CA SER A 27 5.19 20.30 -5.75
C SER A 27 4.34 19.12 -6.22
N ALA A 28 3.04 19.30 -6.48
CA ALA A 28 2.22 18.20 -6.99
C ALA A 28 2.59 17.83 -8.43
N LYS A 29 2.91 18.80 -9.30
CA LYS A 29 3.41 18.51 -10.66
C LYS A 29 4.76 17.80 -10.64
N ALA A 30 5.66 18.16 -9.73
CA ALA A 30 6.93 17.46 -9.54
C ALA A 30 6.72 16.06 -8.98
N TYR A 31 5.76 15.89 -8.06
CA TYR A 31 5.35 14.59 -7.56
C TYR A 31 4.76 13.72 -8.67
N GLU A 32 3.79 14.24 -9.44
CA GLU A 32 3.18 13.56 -10.59
C GLU A 32 4.21 13.20 -11.65
N ARG A 33 5.15 14.10 -11.97
CA ARG A 33 6.25 13.81 -12.89
C ARG A 33 7.17 12.72 -12.35
N LYS A 34 7.54 12.77 -11.08
CA LYS A 34 8.36 11.74 -10.43
C LYS A 34 7.65 10.40 -10.40
N MET A 35 6.34 10.39 -10.18
CA MET A 35 5.52 9.18 -10.24
C MET A 35 5.42 8.64 -11.67
N TRP A 36 5.22 9.52 -12.66
CA TRP A 36 5.20 9.14 -14.06
C TRP A 36 6.56 8.59 -14.52
N GLU A 37 7.66 9.27 -14.20
CA GLU A 37 9.02 8.80 -14.46
C GLU A 37 9.27 7.46 -13.74
N ALA A 38 8.80 7.32 -12.50
CA ALA A 38 8.90 6.06 -11.75
C ALA A 38 8.14 4.90 -12.41
N GLU A 39 6.94 5.15 -12.90
CA GLU A 39 6.12 4.18 -13.62
C GLU A 39 6.75 3.77 -14.97
N HIS A 40 7.43 4.71 -15.63
CA HIS A 40 7.92 4.55 -17.01
C HIS A 40 9.43 4.30 -17.11
N THR A 41 10.17 4.34 -15.99
CA THR A 41 11.60 3.98 -15.95
C THR A 41 11.84 2.78 -15.05
N ALA A 42 12.50 1.75 -15.59
CA ALA A 42 12.93 0.56 -14.85
C ALA A 42 14.21 0.82 -14.03
N GLN A 43 14.36 2.04 -13.48
CA GLN A 43 15.56 2.38 -12.73
C GLN A 43 15.53 1.70 -11.36
N SER A 44 16.30 0.62 -11.27
CA SER A 44 16.65 -0.06 -10.04
C SER A 44 17.69 0.76 -9.25
N ASP A 45 17.67 0.60 -7.94
CA ASP A 45 18.65 1.17 -7.00
C ASP A 45 19.99 0.39 -6.97
N LYS A 46 20.16 -0.57 -7.89
CA LYS A 46 21.31 -1.46 -8.04
C LYS A 46 21.49 -2.45 -6.87
N ASP A 47 20.45 -2.73 -6.09
CA ASP A 47 20.45 -3.88 -5.17
C ASP A 47 19.86 -5.12 -5.88
N PRO A 48 20.70 -6.04 -6.39
CA PRO A 48 20.23 -7.17 -7.17
C PRO A 48 19.36 -8.14 -6.37
N LYS A 49 19.51 -8.21 -5.04
CA LYS A 49 18.67 -9.09 -4.21
C LYS A 49 17.29 -8.49 -4.03
N LEU A 50 17.23 -7.18 -3.82
CA LEU A 50 15.97 -6.48 -3.65
C LEU A 50 15.21 -6.35 -4.98
N ASP A 51 15.94 -6.15 -6.09
CA ASP A 51 15.37 -6.16 -7.43
C ASP A 51 14.75 -7.49 -7.81
N ALA A 52 15.37 -8.61 -7.44
CA ALA A 52 14.75 -9.92 -7.64
C ALA A 52 13.40 -10.01 -6.91
N LEU A 53 13.35 -9.59 -5.64
CA LEU A 53 12.09 -9.58 -4.88
C LEU A 53 11.04 -8.65 -5.49
N ARG A 54 11.44 -7.48 -5.99
CA ARG A 54 10.55 -6.54 -6.67
C ARG A 54 10.00 -7.15 -7.96
N MET A 55 10.85 -7.74 -8.78
CA MET A 55 10.45 -8.35 -10.05
C MET A 55 9.53 -9.56 -9.83
N ASP A 56 9.84 -10.41 -8.85
CA ASP A 56 8.99 -11.55 -8.48
C ASP A 56 7.60 -11.07 -8.03
N ALA A 57 7.54 -10.05 -7.16
CA ALA A 57 6.28 -9.48 -6.68
C ALA A 57 5.48 -8.80 -7.81
N LEU A 58 6.16 -8.08 -8.71
CA LEU A 58 5.55 -7.46 -9.89
C LEU A 58 4.94 -8.52 -10.81
N GLN A 59 5.71 -9.55 -11.16
CA GLN A 59 5.26 -10.63 -12.03
C GLN A 59 4.09 -11.41 -11.42
N ALA A 60 4.18 -11.77 -10.14
CA ALA A 60 3.12 -12.49 -9.46
C ALA A 60 1.84 -11.65 -9.33
N GLY A 61 1.97 -10.34 -9.05
CA GLY A 61 0.86 -9.39 -9.04
C GLY A 61 0.15 -9.32 -10.39
N THR A 62 0.91 -9.09 -11.47
CA THR A 62 0.34 -9.04 -12.83
C THR A 62 -0.27 -10.37 -13.26
N ALA A 63 0.38 -11.50 -12.96
CA ALA A 63 -0.13 -12.83 -13.31
C ALA A 63 -1.45 -13.14 -12.59
N TYR A 64 -1.54 -12.82 -11.31
CA TYR A 64 -2.78 -13.00 -10.55
C TYR A 64 -3.90 -12.06 -11.01
N ALA A 65 -3.60 -10.80 -11.35
CA ALA A 65 -4.59 -9.88 -11.91
C ALA A 65 -5.20 -10.42 -13.23
N MET A 66 -4.40 -11.12 -14.05
CA MET A 66 -4.89 -11.77 -15.27
C MET A 66 -5.67 -13.06 -15.03
N SER A 67 -5.44 -13.76 -13.91
CA SER A 67 -6.06 -15.06 -13.61
C SER A 67 -6.30 -15.25 -12.10
N PRO A 68 -7.22 -14.47 -11.51
CA PRO A 68 -7.39 -14.41 -10.06
C PRO A 68 -7.98 -15.69 -9.45
N CYS A 69 -8.53 -16.58 -10.27
CA CYS A 69 -9.16 -17.82 -9.83
C CYS A 69 -8.27 -19.05 -10.03
N ASP A 70 -7.01 -18.86 -10.41
CA ASP A 70 -6.02 -19.93 -10.49
C ASP A 70 -5.29 -20.06 -9.14
N ASP A 71 -5.41 -21.22 -8.50
CA ASP A 71 -4.81 -21.50 -7.19
C ASP A 71 -3.27 -21.37 -7.21
N SER A 72 -2.62 -21.68 -8.33
CA SER A 72 -1.18 -21.53 -8.48
C SER A 72 -0.78 -20.06 -8.57
N MET A 73 -1.56 -19.23 -9.26
CA MET A 73 -1.33 -17.79 -9.31
C MET A 73 -1.56 -17.14 -7.94
N LYS A 74 -2.59 -17.61 -7.20
CA LYS A 74 -2.81 -17.19 -5.80
C LYS A 74 -1.61 -17.54 -4.92
N ALA A 75 -1.12 -18.78 -4.98
CA ALA A 75 0.02 -19.23 -4.19
C ALA A 75 1.30 -18.44 -4.54
N ASN A 76 1.56 -18.19 -5.82
CA ASN A 76 2.69 -17.40 -6.29
C ASN A 76 2.63 -15.95 -5.78
N LEU A 77 1.44 -15.32 -5.82
CA LEU A 77 1.24 -13.99 -5.28
C LEU A 77 1.51 -13.92 -3.77
N ILE A 78 0.99 -14.88 -3.01
CA ILE A 78 1.21 -14.95 -1.55
C ILE A 78 2.71 -15.13 -1.26
N ALA A 79 3.38 -16.05 -1.95
CA ALA A 79 4.81 -16.32 -1.76
C ALA A 79 5.68 -15.10 -2.08
N ALA A 80 5.47 -14.49 -3.25
CA ALA A 80 6.24 -13.33 -3.70
C ALA A 80 6.01 -12.10 -2.80
N THR A 81 4.75 -11.82 -2.45
CA THR A 81 4.41 -10.71 -1.54
C THR A 81 4.97 -10.93 -0.15
N SER A 82 4.95 -12.17 0.35
CA SER A 82 5.55 -12.54 1.63
C SER A 82 7.08 -12.33 1.63
N ALA A 83 7.76 -12.73 0.57
CA ALA A 83 9.21 -12.56 0.44
C ALA A 83 9.58 -11.08 0.36
N TYR A 84 8.83 -10.29 -0.41
CA TYR A 84 9.00 -8.84 -0.53
C TYR A 84 8.80 -8.13 0.82
N ALA A 85 7.73 -8.47 1.55
CA ALA A 85 7.45 -7.94 2.88
C ALA A 85 8.53 -8.34 3.91
N ARG A 86 9.03 -9.57 3.87
CA ARG A 86 10.15 -10.02 4.72
C ARG A 86 11.43 -9.24 4.42
N GLY A 87 11.69 -8.89 3.16
CA GLY A 87 12.80 -8.00 2.80
C GLY A 87 12.68 -6.63 3.50
N TYR A 88 11.48 -6.05 3.50
CA TYR A 88 11.23 -4.76 4.16
C TYR A 88 11.45 -4.86 5.67
N MET A 89 10.93 -5.92 6.29
CA MET A 89 11.09 -6.13 7.73
C MET A 89 12.54 -6.33 8.15
N LYS A 90 13.42 -6.86 7.29
CA LYS A 90 14.86 -6.98 7.59
C LYS A 90 15.54 -5.62 7.75
N ILE A 91 15.11 -4.61 6.99
CA ILE A 91 15.66 -3.25 7.10
C ILE A 91 14.98 -2.51 8.27
N TYR A 92 13.66 -2.66 8.39
CA TYR A 92 12.91 -2.04 9.47
C TYR A 92 13.33 -2.57 10.85
N ASP A 93 13.70 -3.85 10.91
CA ASP A 93 14.25 -4.57 12.07
C ASP A 93 13.54 -4.19 13.37
N CYS A 94 12.21 -4.34 13.34
CA CYS A 94 11.36 -4.09 14.49
C CYS A 94 10.93 -5.41 15.14
N PRO A 95 11.25 -5.62 16.43
CA PRO A 95 10.94 -6.87 17.13
C PRO A 95 9.44 -7.11 17.33
N ASN A 96 8.60 -6.07 17.24
CA ASN A 96 7.15 -6.23 17.26
C ASN A 96 6.48 -5.22 16.29
N PRO A 97 6.17 -5.64 15.05
CA PRO A 97 5.54 -4.78 14.04
C PRO A 97 4.17 -4.24 14.47
N ALA A 98 3.43 -4.96 15.33
CA ALA A 98 2.13 -4.51 15.85
C ALA A 98 2.28 -3.34 16.84
N MET A 99 3.45 -3.20 17.44
CA MET A 99 3.83 -2.10 18.33
C MET A 99 4.72 -1.10 17.59
N ALA A 100 4.31 -0.73 16.37
CA ALA A 100 5.06 0.14 15.46
C ALA A 100 5.55 1.45 16.10
N MET A 101 4.82 1.95 17.11
CA MET A 101 5.17 3.15 17.89
C MET A 101 6.49 3.00 18.68
N PHE A 102 6.89 1.78 19.02
CA PHE A 102 8.12 1.48 19.75
C PHE A 102 9.29 1.09 18.83
N CYS A 103 9.07 1.04 17.52
CA CYS A 103 10.13 0.80 16.55
C CYS A 103 10.97 2.06 16.33
N SER A 104 12.23 1.88 15.94
CA SER A 104 13.11 3.02 15.62
C SER A 104 12.61 3.75 14.37
N GLU A 105 12.27 5.03 14.50
CA GLU A 105 11.90 5.89 13.36
C GLU A 105 13.00 5.92 12.30
N LYS A 106 14.26 5.97 12.71
CA LYS A 106 15.41 5.93 11.79
C LYS A 106 15.42 4.69 10.91
N LYS A 107 15.14 3.51 11.48
CA LYS A 107 15.06 2.26 10.70
C LYS A 107 13.82 2.22 9.81
N ARG A 108 12.71 2.79 10.28
CA ARG A 108 11.51 2.99 9.46
C ARG A 108 11.81 3.81 8.21
N ASP A 109 12.47 4.94 8.39
CA ASP A 109 12.78 5.86 7.30
C ASP A 109 13.80 5.26 6.34
N GLN A 110 14.76 4.48 6.83
CA GLN A 110 15.67 3.69 6.00
C GLN A 110 14.94 2.63 5.17
N ALA A 111 14.02 1.89 5.78
CA ALA A 111 13.21 0.89 5.07
C ALA A 111 12.31 1.56 4.03
N ASN A 112 11.66 2.67 4.37
CA ASN A 112 10.85 3.45 3.45
C ASN A 112 11.67 4.01 2.28
N ALA A 113 12.86 4.53 2.55
CA ALA A 113 13.77 5.02 1.51
C ALA A 113 14.16 3.88 0.54
N ALA A 114 14.53 2.71 1.07
CA ALA A 114 14.87 1.54 0.26
C ALA A 114 13.69 0.98 -0.56
N TYR A 115 12.45 1.16 -0.07
CA TYR A 115 11.22 0.67 -0.70
C TYR A 115 10.39 1.80 -1.35
N SER A 116 11.05 2.87 -1.78
CA SER A 116 10.44 4.03 -2.45
C SER A 116 11.01 4.28 -3.86
N THR A 117 11.68 3.28 -4.44
CA THR A 117 12.23 3.37 -5.79
C THR A 117 11.13 3.37 -6.84
N PRO A 118 11.42 3.83 -8.08
CA PRO A 118 10.56 3.64 -9.24
C PRO A 118 9.96 2.24 -9.37
N LEU A 119 10.80 1.22 -9.17
CA LEU A 119 10.37 -0.16 -9.29
C LEU A 119 9.40 -0.55 -8.16
N ASP A 120 9.61 -0.05 -6.94
CA ASP A 120 8.68 -0.27 -5.81
C ASP A 120 7.31 0.38 -6.05
N VAL A 121 7.25 1.52 -6.74
CA VAL A 121 5.97 2.16 -7.14
C VAL A 121 5.20 1.22 -8.06
N ARG A 122 5.87 0.64 -9.06
CA ARG A 122 5.25 -0.31 -9.99
C ARG A 122 4.80 -1.59 -9.29
N VAL A 123 5.62 -2.11 -8.37
CA VAL A 123 5.26 -3.27 -7.53
C VAL A 123 3.99 -2.98 -6.73
N LYS A 124 3.93 -1.84 -6.03
CA LYS A 124 2.74 -1.45 -5.24
C LYS A 124 1.50 -1.30 -6.11
N ALA A 125 1.63 -0.73 -7.31
CA ALA A 125 0.52 -0.61 -8.25
C ALA A 125 0.00 -1.99 -8.70
N ALA A 126 0.88 -2.89 -9.11
CA ALA A 126 0.49 -4.24 -9.53
C ALA A 126 -0.09 -5.08 -8.38
N LEU A 127 0.48 -4.98 -7.18
CA LEU A 127 -0.06 -5.64 -6.00
C LEU A 127 -1.46 -5.09 -5.67
N LYS A 128 -1.66 -3.77 -5.70
CA LYS A 128 -2.98 -3.17 -5.46
C LYS A 128 -4.03 -3.73 -6.43
N GLU A 129 -3.73 -3.77 -7.73
CA GLU A 129 -4.63 -4.33 -8.75
C GLU A 129 -4.93 -5.82 -8.50
N ALA A 130 -3.92 -6.60 -8.09
CA ALA A 130 -4.08 -7.99 -7.73
C ALA A 130 -4.98 -8.18 -6.50
N PHE A 131 -4.79 -7.39 -5.44
CA PHE A 131 -5.61 -7.47 -4.21
C PHE A 131 -7.03 -6.91 -4.41
N GLU A 132 -7.26 -6.03 -5.39
CA GLU A 132 -8.60 -5.60 -5.79
C GLU A 132 -9.47 -6.74 -6.35
N GLN A 133 -8.86 -7.84 -6.79
CA GLN A 133 -9.60 -9.06 -7.17
C GLN A 133 -10.22 -9.78 -5.96
N LYS A 134 -9.83 -9.41 -4.72
CA LYS A 134 -10.41 -9.88 -3.44
C LYS A 134 -10.40 -11.40 -3.23
N GLY A 135 -9.55 -12.15 -3.93
CA GLY A 135 -9.37 -13.60 -3.72
C GLY A 135 -8.26 -13.96 -2.73
N VAL A 136 -7.48 -12.96 -2.28
CA VAL A 136 -6.44 -13.11 -1.24
C VAL A 136 -6.84 -12.31 -0.01
N VAL A 137 -6.75 -12.92 1.16
CA VAL A 137 -7.13 -12.34 2.46
C VAL A 137 -5.93 -12.22 3.39
N GLN A 138 -6.09 -11.45 4.47
CA GLN A 138 -5.03 -11.25 5.46
C GLN A 138 -4.58 -12.58 6.10
N GLU A 139 -5.49 -13.53 6.25
CA GLU A 139 -5.25 -14.85 6.82
C GLU A 139 -4.36 -15.74 5.95
N ASP A 140 -4.29 -15.46 4.65
CA ASP A 140 -3.38 -16.16 3.72
C ASP A 140 -1.90 -15.85 4.03
N PHE A 141 -1.64 -14.83 4.86
CA PHE A 141 -0.29 -14.43 5.26
C PHE A 141 0.03 -14.83 6.73
N PRO A 142 1.28 -15.26 7.00
CA PRO A 142 1.80 -15.45 8.35
C PRO A 142 1.64 -14.20 9.23
N ALA A 143 1.27 -14.40 10.50
CA ALA A 143 0.92 -13.31 11.42
C ALA A 143 2.04 -12.29 11.65
N ASP A 144 3.30 -12.72 11.59
CA ASP A 144 4.49 -11.89 11.74
C ASP A 144 4.64 -10.83 10.63
N ILE A 145 4.12 -11.09 9.43
CA ILE A 145 4.29 -10.22 8.26
C ILE A 145 3.02 -9.48 7.83
N ARG A 146 1.86 -9.76 8.42
CA ARG A 146 0.56 -9.20 8.01
C ARG A 146 0.58 -7.66 7.92
N HIS A 147 1.13 -6.99 8.94
CA HIS A 147 1.22 -5.53 8.94
C HIS A 147 2.14 -4.97 7.84
N ALA A 148 3.24 -5.66 7.55
CA ALA A 148 4.13 -5.29 6.47
C ALA A 148 3.44 -5.48 5.11
N VAL A 149 2.76 -6.61 4.89
CA VAL A 149 1.99 -6.88 3.66
C VAL A 149 0.92 -5.80 3.44
N LEU A 150 0.14 -5.45 4.48
CA LEU A 150 -0.89 -4.41 4.41
C LEU A 150 -0.36 -3.05 3.92
N THR A 151 0.90 -2.73 4.21
CA THR A 151 1.54 -1.49 3.77
C THR A 151 1.75 -1.46 2.25
N PHE A 152 1.87 -2.62 1.61
CA PHE A 152 2.13 -2.75 0.17
C PHE A 152 0.88 -3.10 -0.65
N SER A 153 -0.04 -3.89 -0.08
CA SER A 153 -1.22 -4.41 -0.77
C SER A 153 -2.37 -3.42 -0.92
N GLY A 154 -2.30 -2.25 -0.26
CA GLY A 154 -3.35 -1.23 -0.30
C GLY A 154 -4.66 -1.67 0.38
N PRO A 155 -5.77 -0.90 0.20
CA PRO A 155 -7.04 -1.16 0.87
C PRO A 155 -7.74 -2.45 0.42
N GLY A 156 -7.34 -3.05 -0.71
CA GLY A 156 -7.94 -4.28 -1.24
C GLY A 156 -7.83 -5.46 -0.27
N LEU A 157 -6.72 -5.57 0.47
CA LEU A 157 -6.52 -6.62 1.48
C LEU A 157 -7.34 -6.40 2.77
N TRP A 158 -7.91 -5.21 2.96
CA TRP A 158 -8.78 -4.90 4.10
C TRP A 158 -10.24 -5.30 3.86
N SER A 159 -10.57 -5.71 2.63
CA SER A 159 -11.93 -6.10 2.26
C SER A 159 -12.14 -7.59 2.53
N ASP A 160 -13.38 -7.95 2.89
CA ASP A 160 -13.79 -9.34 2.99
C ASP A 160 -13.55 -10.08 1.66
N PRO A 161 -13.19 -11.38 1.72
CA PRO A 161 -12.97 -12.19 0.53
C PRO A 161 -14.18 -12.14 -0.40
N SER A 162 -13.92 -11.83 -1.67
CA SER A 162 -14.97 -11.84 -2.67
C SER A 162 -15.23 -13.25 -3.18
N PRO A 163 -16.51 -13.63 -3.40
CA PRO A 163 -16.88 -14.93 -3.97
C PRO A 163 -16.37 -15.20 -5.38
N ILE A 164 -15.67 -14.25 -6.04
CA ILE A 164 -15.37 -14.25 -7.49
C ILE A 164 -14.70 -15.55 -7.94
N CYS A 165 -13.89 -16.16 -7.06
CA CYS A 165 -13.16 -17.39 -7.35
C CYS A 165 -13.60 -18.59 -6.50
N LEU A 166 -14.73 -18.50 -5.80
CA LEU A 166 -15.32 -19.70 -5.21
C LEU A 166 -15.60 -20.68 -6.37
N PRO A 167 -15.21 -21.97 -6.23
CA PRO A 167 -15.64 -22.97 -7.19
C PRO A 167 -17.16 -22.88 -7.24
N ARG A 168 -17.70 -22.51 -8.40
CA ARG A 168 -19.12 -22.65 -8.71
C ARG A 168 -19.45 -24.07 -8.27
N GLN A 169 -20.13 -24.24 -7.13
CA GLN A 169 -20.49 -25.56 -6.64
C GLN A 169 -21.12 -26.24 -7.83
N ARG A 170 -20.42 -27.22 -8.41
CA ARG A 170 -20.98 -28.00 -9.49
C ARG A 170 -22.27 -28.52 -8.89
N ALA A 171 -23.38 -28.22 -9.54
CA ALA A 171 -24.65 -28.85 -9.25
C ALA A 171 -24.48 -30.37 -9.47
N THR A 172 -23.93 -31.04 -8.46
CA THR A 172 -23.97 -32.48 -8.26
C THR A 172 -25.01 -32.64 -7.15
N ALA A 173 -26.20 -33.18 -7.34
CA ALA A 173 -26.64 -34.24 -8.25
C ALA A 173 -28.15 -34.02 -8.54
N SER A 174 -28.59 -34.09 -9.80
CA SER A 174 -29.07 -35.28 -10.52
C SER A 174 -30.59 -35.45 -10.45
N ARG A 175 -31.17 -35.53 -11.65
CA ARG A 175 -32.49 -36.11 -11.91
C ARG A 175 -32.71 -37.37 -11.07
N LYS A 176 -33.80 -37.40 -10.31
CA LYS A 176 -34.91 -38.37 -10.44
C LYS A 176 -36.11 -37.89 -9.64
#